data_AF-A0A7K8V5I3-F1
#
_entry.id   AF-A0A7K8V5I3-F1
#
_cell.length_a   1.000
_cell.length_b   1.000
_cell.length_c   1.000
_cell.angle_alpha   90.00
_cell.angle_beta   90.00
_cell.angle_gamma   90.00
#
_symmetry.space_group_name_H-M   'P 1'
#
loop_
_entity.id
_entity.type
_entity.pdbx_description
1 polymer ?
#
loop_
_entity_poly.entity_id
_entity_poly.type
_entity_poly.pdbx_seq_one_letter_code
_entity_poly.pdbx_strand_id
1 'polypeptide(L)'
;METLVREKGVNSFQMFMTYKDLYMLRDSELYQVLRACRDIGAIARVHAENGELVAEGAKEALDLGITGPEGIEISRPEELEAEATHRVITIANRTHCPVYLVNVSSMSAGDVVAAAKMQGKVVYAETTTAHATLTGLHYYHQDWFHAAAYVTVPPLRLDTNTSAYLMSLLAKHPLLGPAPGTPCPQHLNSWAWVSLGASIPGHPVPWAPQFLGAELPGHPTSWVTRSPGTPLCG
;
A
#
# COMPACT_ATOMS: atom_id res chain seq x y z
N MET A 1 -2.51 -16.94 -13.22
CA MET A 1 -2.23 -15.62 -13.84
C MET A 1 -2.55 -15.64 -15.33
N GLU A 2 -2.02 -16.58 -16.13
CA GLU A 2 -2.25 -16.65 -17.58
C GLU A 2 -3.73 -16.62 -18.02
N THR A 3 -4.59 -17.45 -17.43
CA THR A 3 -6.03 -17.47 -17.74
C THR A 3 -6.69 -16.11 -17.52
N LEU A 4 -6.32 -15.40 -16.45
CA LEU A 4 -6.88 -14.07 -16.16
C LEU A 4 -6.50 -13.05 -17.24
N VAL A 5 -5.25 -13.10 -17.72
CA VAL A 5 -4.78 -12.22 -18.78
C VAL A 5 -5.45 -12.55 -20.11
N ARG A 6 -5.41 -13.82 -20.52
CA ARG A 6 -5.84 -14.26 -21.85
C ARG A 6 -7.35 -14.25 -22.03
N GLU A 7 -8.11 -14.58 -20.99
CA GLU A 7 -9.54 -14.83 -21.11
C GLU A 7 -10.41 -13.84 -20.34
N LYS A 8 -9.85 -13.13 -19.35
CA LYS A 8 -10.61 -12.25 -18.45
C LYS A 8 -10.24 -10.77 -18.57
N GLY A 9 -9.29 -10.43 -19.45
CA GLY A 9 -8.89 -9.04 -19.69
C GLY A 9 -8.15 -8.37 -18.52
N VAL A 10 -7.60 -9.15 -17.60
CA VAL A 10 -6.81 -8.62 -16.47
C VAL A 10 -5.37 -8.38 -16.92
N ASN A 11 -4.82 -7.19 -16.71
CA ASN A 11 -3.45 -6.86 -17.13
C ASN A 11 -2.55 -6.35 -15.99
N SER A 12 -3.02 -6.43 -14.75
CA SER A 12 -2.24 -6.02 -13.57
C SER A 12 -2.49 -6.95 -12.40
N PHE A 13 -1.45 -7.16 -11.58
CA PHE A 13 -1.48 -8.02 -10.39
C PHE A 13 -0.90 -7.26 -9.21
N GLN A 14 -1.56 -7.35 -8.06
CA GLN A 14 -1.14 -6.73 -6.80
C GLN A 14 -0.36 -7.73 -5.95
N MET A 15 0.80 -7.30 -5.45
CA MET A 15 1.65 -8.04 -4.51
C MET A 15 1.93 -7.18 -3.28
N PHE A 16 2.25 -7.85 -2.17
CA PHE A 16 2.53 -7.19 -0.90
C PHE A 16 3.90 -7.62 -0.37
N MET A 17 4.71 -6.64 0.06
CA MET A 17 5.97 -6.88 0.79
C MET A 17 5.78 -6.81 2.32
N THR A 18 4.57 -6.46 2.74
CA THR A 18 4.12 -6.38 4.13
C THR A 18 2.95 -7.33 4.38
N TYR A 19 2.35 -7.28 5.57
CA TYR A 19 1.35 -8.23 6.06
C TYR A 19 1.96 -9.63 6.17
N LYS A 20 2.99 -9.74 7.01
CA LYS A 20 3.64 -11.00 7.37
C LYS A 20 2.57 -12.03 7.77
N ASP A 21 2.78 -13.27 7.35
CA ASP A 21 1.89 -14.42 7.57
C ASP A 21 0.49 -14.35 6.91
N LEU A 22 0.16 -13.26 6.19
CA LEU A 22 -1.13 -13.09 5.49
C LEU A 22 -0.97 -12.96 3.97
N TYR A 23 -0.29 -11.91 3.51
CA TYR A 23 -0.17 -11.59 2.07
C TYR A 23 1.28 -11.40 1.60
N MET A 24 2.22 -11.32 2.55
CA MET A 24 3.62 -11.02 2.27
C MET A 24 4.26 -12.08 1.37
N LEU A 25 4.88 -11.62 0.28
CA LEU A 25 5.76 -12.43 -0.55
C LEU A 25 7.22 -12.19 -0.17
N ARG A 26 8.01 -13.26 -0.10
CA ARG A 26 9.47 -13.18 0.06
C ARG A 26 10.12 -12.80 -1.26
N ASP A 27 11.36 -12.32 -1.21
CA ASP A 27 12.09 -11.86 -2.40
C ASP A 27 12.19 -12.91 -3.51
N SER A 28 12.37 -14.19 -3.15
CA SER A 28 12.40 -15.28 -4.13
C SER A 28 11.06 -15.46 -4.85
N GLU A 29 9.94 -15.26 -4.15
CA GLU A 29 8.59 -15.34 -4.71
C GLU A 29 8.30 -14.12 -5.57
N LEU A 30 8.67 -12.91 -5.10
CA LEU A 30 8.59 -11.69 -5.90
C LEU A 30 9.37 -11.83 -7.20
N TYR A 31 10.59 -12.38 -7.16
CA TYR A 31 11.38 -12.61 -8.38
C TYR A 31 10.62 -13.49 -9.39
N GLN A 32 10.01 -14.60 -8.96
CA GLN A 32 9.25 -15.47 -9.85
C GLN A 32 7.95 -14.82 -10.35
N VAL A 33 7.22 -14.10 -9.49
CA VAL A 33 5.98 -13.42 -9.87
C VAL A 33 6.25 -12.30 -10.87
N LEU A 34 7.31 -11.49 -10.65
CA LEU A 34 7.70 -10.43 -11.58
C LEU A 34 8.14 -11.01 -12.94
N ARG A 35 8.85 -12.14 -12.92
CA ARG A 35 9.18 -12.87 -14.14
C ARG A 35 7.92 -13.34 -14.88
N ALA A 36 6.96 -13.91 -14.17
CA ALA A 36 5.69 -14.34 -14.74
C ALA A 36 4.88 -13.15 -15.30
N CYS A 37 4.80 -12.03 -14.58
CA CYS A 37 4.16 -10.79 -15.06
C CYS A 37 4.78 -10.30 -16.38
N ARG A 38 6.12 -10.30 -16.48
CA ARG A 38 6.80 -9.96 -17.75
C ARG A 38 6.38 -10.91 -18.87
N ASP A 39 6.41 -12.22 -18.64
CA ASP A 39 6.18 -13.22 -19.68
C ASP A 39 4.73 -13.19 -20.22
N ILE A 40 3.78 -12.75 -19.40
CA ILE A 40 2.37 -12.59 -19.77
C ILE A 40 2.00 -11.16 -20.17
N GLY A 41 2.94 -10.21 -20.16
CA GLY A 41 2.69 -8.81 -20.50
C GLY A 41 1.82 -8.04 -19.49
N ALA A 42 1.87 -8.41 -18.22
CA ALA A 42 1.12 -7.75 -17.14
C ALA A 42 2.00 -6.79 -16.31
N ILE A 43 1.35 -5.81 -15.69
CA ILE A 43 1.99 -4.85 -14.78
C ILE A 43 1.99 -5.38 -13.36
N ALA A 44 3.15 -5.36 -12.72
CA ALA A 44 3.32 -5.73 -11.33
C ALA A 44 3.09 -4.53 -10.40
N ARG A 45 1.97 -4.52 -9.68
CA ARG A 45 1.65 -3.54 -8.64
C ARG A 45 2.18 -4.03 -7.30
N VAL A 46 2.91 -3.20 -6.55
CA VAL A 46 3.56 -3.61 -5.30
C VAL A 46 3.32 -2.61 -4.19
N HIS A 47 2.76 -3.11 -3.08
CA HIS A 47 2.74 -2.41 -1.80
C HIS A 47 4.08 -2.64 -1.10
N ALA A 48 4.90 -1.60 -1.03
CA ALA A 48 6.30 -1.69 -0.66
C ALA A 48 6.56 -1.13 0.74
N GLU A 49 6.39 -1.96 1.77
CA GLU A 49 6.91 -1.75 3.12
C GLU A 49 7.59 -3.03 3.59
N ASN A 50 8.64 -2.94 4.41
CA ASN A 50 9.32 -4.13 4.93
C ASN A 50 8.45 -4.85 5.98
N GLY A 51 7.77 -5.92 5.58
CA GLY A 51 6.82 -6.64 6.45
C GLY A 51 7.39 -7.24 7.71
N GLU A 52 8.67 -7.65 7.71
CA GLU A 52 9.32 -8.17 8.91
C GLU A 52 9.52 -7.06 9.94
N LEU A 53 10.06 -5.92 9.52
CA LEU A 53 10.28 -4.77 10.40
C LEU A 53 8.97 -4.11 10.85
N VAL A 54 7.95 -4.10 9.99
CA VAL A 54 6.59 -3.67 10.36
C VAL A 54 6.05 -4.53 11.50
N ALA A 55 6.19 -5.86 11.42
CA ALA A 55 5.67 -6.76 12.44
C ALA A 55 6.40 -6.58 13.78
N GLU A 56 7.73 -6.45 13.76
CA GLU A 56 8.51 -6.20 14.97
C GLU A 56 8.22 -4.82 15.56
N GLY A 57 8.16 -3.76 14.74
CA GLY A 57 7.85 -2.41 15.21
C GLY A 57 6.44 -2.29 15.79
N ALA A 58 5.47 -3.03 15.23
CA ALA A 58 4.11 -3.09 15.75
C ALA A 58 4.05 -3.79 17.12
N LYS A 59 4.79 -4.88 17.27
CA LYS A 59 4.94 -5.58 18.55
C LYS A 59 5.62 -4.69 19.60
N GLU A 60 6.72 -4.03 19.24
CA GLU A 60 7.44 -3.11 20.13
C GLU A 60 6.57 -1.95 20.60
N ALA A 61 5.80 -1.33 19.69
CA ALA A 61 4.86 -0.27 20.07
C ALA A 61 3.82 -0.74 21.10
N LEU A 62 3.25 -1.94 20.92
CA LEU A 62 2.32 -2.53 21.87
C LEU A 62 2.98 -2.88 23.21
N ASP A 63 4.19 -3.42 23.19
CA ASP A 63 4.97 -3.76 24.40
C ASP A 63 5.30 -2.49 25.22
N LEU A 64 5.45 -1.34 24.56
CA LEU A 64 5.59 -0.02 25.18
C LEU A 64 4.25 0.60 25.65
N GLY A 65 3.13 -0.09 25.46
CA GLY A 65 1.80 0.37 25.85
C GLY A 65 1.16 1.37 24.87
N ILE A 66 1.72 1.53 23.67
CA ILE A 66 1.19 2.41 22.63
C ILE A 66 0.09 1.64 21.89
N THR A 67 -1.16 1.84 22.34
CA THR A 67 -2.35 1.18 21.77
C THR A 67 -3.28 2.13 21.01
N GLY A 68 -2.91 3.41 20.89
CA GLY A 68 -3.67 4.39 20.13
C GLY A 68 -3.34 4.39 18.63
N PRO A 69 -4.11 5.12 17.80
CA PRO A 69 -3.91 5.19 16.36
C PRO A 69 -2.52 5.69 15.96
N GLU A 70 -1.86 6.51 16.78
CA GLU A 70 -0.48 6.96 16.60
C GLU A 70 0.53 5.81 16.47
N GLY A 71 0.20 4.64 17.02
CA GLY A 71 1.01 3.44 16.88
C GLY A 71 1.24 3.03 15.42
N ILE A 72 0.33 3.35 14.48
CA ILE A 72 0.51 2.99 13.06
C ILE A 72 1.67 3.74 12.39
N GLU A 73 1.91 4.99 12.81
CA GLU A 73 2.98 5.82 12.27
C GLU A 73 4.31 5.45 12.94
N ILE A 74 4.30 5.28 14.26
CA ILE A 74 5.47 4.92 15.08
C ILE A 74 6.03 3.54 14.68
N SER A 75 5.17 2.55 14.47
CA SER A 75 5.59 1.18 14.15
C SER A 75 6.12 1.01 12.71
N ARG A 76 5.89 2.00 11.83
CA ARG A 76 6.15 1.88 10.39
C ARG A 76 6.77 3.18 9.84
N PRO A 77 7.95 3.59 10.34
CA PRO A 77 8.60 4.81 9.88
C PRO A 77 8.95 4.73 8.39
N GLU A 78 9.12 5.88 7.74
CA GLU A 78 9.23 5.96 6.27
C GLU A 78 10.42 5.21 5.67
N GLU A 79 11.46 4.95 6.45
CA GLU A 79 12.61 4.14 6.03
C GLU A 79 12.23 2.71 5.64
N LEU A 80 11.20 2.13 6.27
CA LEU A 80 10.69 0.79 5.92
C LEU A 80 10.01 0.76 4.54
N GLU A 81 9.37 1.87 4.16
CA GLU A 81 8.78 2.05 2.83
C GLU A 81 9.88 2.26 1.79
N ALA A 82 10.87 3.11 2.10
CA ALA A 82 11.98 3.42 1.20
C ALA A 82 12.86 2.19 0.92
N GLU A 83 13.19 1.39 1.94
CA GLU A 83 13.95 0.14 1.80
C GLU A 83 13.23 -0.84 0.88
N ALA A 84 11.96 -1.14 1.16
CA ALA A 84 11.16 -2.08 0.37
C ALA A 84 10.97 -1.58 -1.07
N THR A 85 10.75 -0.27 -1.26
CA THR A 85 10.67 0.36 -2.58
C THR A 85 11.96 0.15 -3.37
N HIS A 86 13.11 0.42 -2.75
CA HIS A 86 14.42 0.21 -3.36
C HIS A 86 14.66 -1.27 -3.72
N ARG A 87 14.30 -2.18 -2.80
CA ARG A 87 14.45 -3.62 -2.98
C ARG A 87 13.60 -4.14 -4.14
N VAL A 88 12.32 -3.80 -4.22
CA VAL A 88 11.48 -4.30 -5.31
C VAL A 88 11.84 -3.71 -6.67
N ILE A 89 12.25 -2.43 -6.73
CA ILE A 89 12.79 -1.83 -7.96
C ILE A 89 14.03 -2.61 -8.42
N THR A 90 14.89 -3.02 -7.48
CA THR A 90 16.08 -3.82 -7.79
C THR A 90 15.70 -5.19 -8.37
N ILE A 91 14.76 -5.90 -7.73
CA ILE A 91 14.26 -7.21 -8.22
C ILE A 91 13.63 -7.05 -9.60
N ALA A 92 12.75 -6.07 -9.78
CA ALA A 92 12.06 -5.78 -11.05
C ALA A 92 13.03 -5.47 -12.19
N ASN A 93 14.08 -4.69 -11.91
CA ASN A 93 15.13 -4.40 -12.88
C ASN A 93 15.92 -5.66 -13.28
N ARG A 94 16.16 -6.59 -12.34
CA ARG A 94 16.81 -7.89 -12.62
C ARG A 94 15.92 -8.83 -13.42
N THR A 95 14.60 -8.76 -13.27
CA THR A 95 13.65 -9.58 -14.04
C THR A 95 13.24 -8.94 -15.36
N HIS A 96 13.63 -7.69 -15.62
CA HIS A 96 13.14 -6.86 -16.74
C HIS A 96 11.61 -6.75 -16.77
N CYS A 97 10.99 -6.63 -15.59
CA CYS A 97 9.55 -6.44 -15.45
C CYS A 97 9.26 -4.98 -15.08
N PRO A 98 8.32 -4.29 -15.73
CA PRO A 98 7.87 -2.98 -15.26
C PRO A 98 7.18 -3.13 -13.89
N VAL A 99 7.57 -2.30 -12.93
CA VAL A 99 6.97 -2.28 -11.59
C VAL A 99 6.19 -0.98 -11.36
N TYR A 100 5.07 -1.10 -10.66
CA TYR A 100 4.17 -0.02 -10.32
C TYR A 100 4.02 0.04 -8.79
N LEU A 101 4.63 1.02 -8.15
CA LEU A 101 4.58 1.18 -6.69
C LEU A 101 3.24 1.80 -6.30
N VAL A 102 2.52 1.17 -5.39
CA VAL A 102 1.22 1.67 -4.93
C VAL A 102 1.36 2.45 -3.64
N ASN A 103 0.50 3.45 -3.45
CA ASN A 103 0.37 4.22 -2.20
C ASN A 103 1.69 4.84 -1.68
N VAL A 104 2.53 5.41 -2.55
CA VAL A 104 3.76 6.10 -2.11
C VAL A 104 3.38 7.23 -1.15
N SER A 105 3.84 7.14 0.09
CA SER A 105 3.42 8.03 1.17
C SER A 105 4.52 8.94 1.70
N SER A 106 5.79 8.64 1.46
CA SER A 106 6.93 9.38 2.00
C SER A 106 7.79 10.07 0.96
N MET A 107 8.51 11.10 1.40
CA MET A 107 9.54 11.75 0.59
C MET A 107 10.68 10.78 0.27
N SER A 108 11.10 9.98 1.27
CA SER A 108 12.15 8.97 1.11
C SER A 108 11.84 7.93 0.03
N ALA A 109 10.63 7.36 0.00
CA ALA A 109 10.23 6.45 -1.08
C ALA A 109 10.12 7.18 -2.43
N GLY A 110 9.65 8.43 -2.42
CA GLY A 110 9.61 9.30 -3.60
C GLY A 110 10.99 9.54 -4.22
N ASP A 111 12.01 9.82 -3.40
CA ASP A 111 13.40 10.00 -3.82
C ASP A 111 13.97 8.72 -4.44
N VAL A 112 13.68 7.56 -3.84
CA VAL A 112 14.09 6.26 -4.38
C VAL A 112 13.49 6.03 -5.78
N VAL A 113 12.20 6.33 -5.96
CA VAL A 113 11.53 6.23 -7.27
C VAL A 113 12.14 7.21 -8.27
N ALA A 114 12.38 8.46 -7.87
CA ALA A 114 12.98 9.48 -8.74
C ALA A 114 14.39 9.08 -9.19
N ALA A 115 15.23 8.61 -8.28
CA ALA A 115 16.57 8.12 -8.58
C ALA A 115 16.55 6.91 -9.52
N ALA A 116 15.63 5.96 -9.30
CA ALA A 116 15.47 4.80 -10.18
C ALA A 116 15.04 5.21 -11.60
N LYS A 117 14.13 6.17 -11.74
CA LYS A 117 13.74 6.73 -13.04
C LYS A 117 14.91 7.42 -13.74
N MET A 118 15.72 8.20 -13.01
CA MET A 118 16.91 8.86 -13.57
C MET A 118 17.93 7.85 -14.11
N GLN A 119 17.99 6.65 -13.54
CA GLN A 119 18.83 5.55 -14.01
C GLN A 119 18.23 4.78 -15.21
N GLY A 120 17.08 5.20 -15.73
CA GLY A 120 16.40 4.55 -16.86
C GLY A 120 15.66 3.26 -16.50
N LYS A 121 15.45 2.98 -15.20
CA LYS A 121 14.67 1.81 -14.78
C LYS A 121 13.18 2.02 -15.10
N VAL A 122 12.51 0.95 -15.51
CA VAL A 122 11.08 0.99 -15.85
C VAL A 122 10.24 0.88 -14.58
N VAL A 123 10.08 2.01 -13.91
CA VAL A 123 9.31 2.14 -12.67
C VAL A 123 8.21 3.20 -12.81
N TYR A 124 7.03 2.86 -12.33
CA TYR A 124 5.88 3.73 -12.15
C TYR A 124 5.54 3.78 -10.68
N ALA A 125 4.85 4.82 -10.25
CA ALA A 125 4.39 4.95 -8.88
C ALA A 125 2.99 5.53 -8.88
N GLU A 126 2.24 5.37 -7.81
CA GLU A 126 1.02 6.14 -7.53
C GLU A 126 1.07 6.60 -6.08
N THR A 127 0.38 7.69 -5.80
CA THR A 127 0.10 8.14 -4.44
C THR A 127 -1.39 8.36 -4.29
N THR A 128 -1.89 8.36 -3.06
CA THR A 128 -3.31 8.60 -2.80
C THR A 128 -3.58 10.07 -2.56
N THR A 129 -4.84 10.50 -2.71
CA THR A 129 -5.24 11.87 -2.34
C THR A 129 -4.90 12.16 -0.87
N ALA A 130 -5.07 11.18 0.02
CA ALA A 130 -4.75 11.33 1.43
C ALA A 130 -3.26 11.64 1.63
N HIS A 131 -2.36 10.86 1.04
CA HIS A 131 -0.91 11.08 1.13
C HIS A 131 -0.46 12.38 0.47
N ALA A 132 -1.10 12.77 -0.63
CA ALA A 132 -0.75 14.00 -1.35
C ALA A 132 -1.26 15.28 -0.69
N THR A 133 -2.19 15.21 0.28
CA THR A 133 -2.87 16.39 0.84
C THR A 133 -2.93 16.48 2.35
N LEU A 134 -2.79 15.36 3.07
CA LEU A 134 -2.91 15.28 4.52
C LEU A 134 -1.57 14.97 5.18
N THR A 135 -1.51 15.09 6.50
CA THR A 135 -0.31 14.81 7.32
C THR A 135 -0.62 13.81 8.42
N GLY A 136 0.40 13.17 8.98
CA GLY A 136 0.28 12.23 10.10
C GLY A 136 -0.13 12.87 11.43
N LEU A 137 -0.19 14.21 11.50
CA LEU A 137 -0.62 14.94 12.71
C LEU A 137 -2.03 14.54 13.16
N HIS A 138 -2.87 14.07 12.23
CA HIS A 138 -4.21 13.56 12.53
C HIS A 138 -4.20 12.35 13.49
N TYR A 139 -3.12 11.55 13.52
CA TYR A 139 -3.00 10.40 14.42
C TYR A 139 -2.87 10.79 15.90
N TYR A 140 -2.40 12.01 16.18
CA TYR A 140 -2.19 12.53 17.54
C TYR A 140 -3.34 13.41 18.03
N HIS A 141 -4.49 13.35 17.35
CA HIS A 141 -5.68 14.07 17.75
C HIS A 141 -6.25 13.52 19.07
N GLN A 142 -6.75 14.40 19.93
CA GLN A 142 -7.25 14.03 21.26
C GLN A 142 -8.51 13.15 21.21
N ASP A 143 -9.36 13.36 20.20
CA ASP A 143 -10.46 12.45 19.90
C ASP A 143 -9.95 11.21 19.15
N TRP A 144 -10.10 10.07 19.79
CA TRP A 144 -9.71 8.77 19.27
C TRP A 144 -10.42 8.42 17.95
N PHE A 145 -11.71 8.77 17.81
CA PHE A 145 -12.45 8.45 16.58
C PHE A 145 -11.92 9.23 15.39
N HIS A 146 -11.61 10.51 15.60
CA HIS A 146 -10.92 11.31 14.59
C HIS A 146 -9.58 10.67 14.23
N ALA A 147 -8.71 10.37 15.20
CA ALA A 147 -7.39 9.79 14.91
C ALA A 147 -7.47 8.44 14.16
N ALA A 148 -8.39 7.56 14.59
CA ALA A 148 -8.63 6.26 13.98
C ALA A 148 -9.14 6.37 12.53
N ALA A 149 -9.88 7.43 12.19
CA ALA A 149 -10.42 7.62 10.84
C ALA A 149 -9.35 7.85 9.76
N TYR A 150 -8.13 8.25 10.15
CA TYR A 150 -7.01 8.48 9.22
C TYR A 150 -6.06 7.29 9.11
N VAL A 151 -6.31 6.19 9.84
CA VAL A 151 -5.45 4.99 9.82
C VAL A 151 -5.51 4.36 8.44
N THR A 152 -4.35 4.34 7.78
CA THR A 152 -4.13 3.73 6.46
C THR A 152 -2.67 3.30 6.34
N VAL A 153 -2.33 2.55 5.30
CA VAL A 153 -0.98 2.00 5.08
C VAL A 153 -0.51 2.19 3.63
N PRO A 154 0.74 2.61 3.42
CA PRO A 154 1.66 3.14 4.44
C PRO A 154 1.06 4.38 5.14
N PRO A 155 1.44 4.71 6.40
CA PRO A 155 0.77 5.76 7.17
C PRO A 155 0.99 7.15 6.55
N LEU A 156 0.13 8.10 6.89
CA LEU A 156 0.38 9.52 6.65
C LEU A 156 1.63 9.96 7.43
N ARG A 157 2.51 10.75 6.82
CA ARG A 157 3.79 11.12 7.44
C ARG A 157 3.68 12.39 8.27
N LEU A 158 4.40 12.43 9.39
CA LEU A 158 4.42 13.60 10.28
C LEU A 158 5.08 14.84 9.67
N ASP A 159 6.06 14.65 8.77
CA ASP A 159 6.71 15.77 8.10
C ASP A 159 5.71 16.53 7.22
N THR A 160 5.49 17.80 7.57
CA THR A 160 4.55 18.70 6.91
C THR A 160 4.93 19.02 5.45
N ASN A 161 6.18 18.79 5.05
CA ASN A 161 6.64 18.98 3.68
C ASN A 161 6.25 17.82 2.75
N THR A 162 5.85 16.67 3.30
CA THR A 162 5.57 15.45 2.52
C THR A 162 4.53 15.68 1.43
N SER A 163 3.40 16.29 1.76
CA SER A 163 2.31 16.54 0.82
C SER A 163 2.75 17.43 -0.35
N ALA A 164 3.40 18.55 -0.06
CA ALA A 164 3.93 19.47 -1.06
C ALA A 164 5.00 18.80 -1.94
N TYR A 165 5.87 17.99 -1.34
CA TYR A 165 6.90 17.24 -2.06
C TYR A 165 6.29 16.20 -3.01
N LEU A 166 5.34 15.38 -2.54
CA LEU A 166 4.64 14.38 -3.36
C LEU A 166 3.86 15.03 -4.50
N MET A 167 3.19 16.16 -4.23
CA MET A 167 2.55 16.98 -5.27
C MET A 167 3.55 17.51 -6.30
N SER A 168 4.77 17.87 -5.87
CA SER A 168 5.83 18.28 -6.79
C SER A 168 6.32 17.12 -7.67
N LEU A 169 6.41 15.90 -7.12
CA LEU A 169 6.76 14.70 -7.89
C LEU A 169 5.68 14.35 -8.92
N LEU A 170 4.40 14.45 -8.54
CA LEU A 170 3.25 14.32 -9.44
C LEU A 170 3.34 15.29 -10.62
N ALA A 171 3.68 16.56 -10.35
CA ALA A 171 3.80 17.59 -11.38
C ALA A 171 5.01 17.38 -12.31
N LYS A 172 6.18 17.00 -11.75
CA LYS A 172 7.43 16.81 -12.50
C LYS A 172 7.46 15.51 -13.29
N HIS A 173 6.78 14.49 -12.79
CA HIS A 173 6.73 13.15 -13.38
C HIS A 173 5.27 12.72 -13.50
N PRO A 174 4.59 12.99 -14.63
CA PRO A 174 3.17 12.66 -14.85
C PRO A 174 2.84 11.15 -14.85
N LEU A 175 3.78 10.32 -14.42
CA LEU A 175 3.64 8.88 -14.24
C LEU A 175 3.39 8.48 -12.77
N LEU A 176 3.05 9.46 -11.91
CA LEU A 176 2.40 9.27 -10.62
C LEU A 176 0.85 9.32 -10.73
N GLY A 177 0.30 8.99 -11.91
CA GLY A 177 -1.14 8.91 -12.16
C GLY A 177 -1.65 7.48 -12.32
N PRO A 178 -2.99 7.26 -12.30
CA PRO A 178 -3.56 5.93 -12.55
C PRO A 178 -3.08 5.40 -13.91
N ALA A 179 -2.89 4.08 -14.01
CA ALA A 179 -2.31 3.43 -15.17
C ALA A 179 -2.97 3.84 -16.50
N PRO A 180 -2.22 3.92 -17.62
CA PRO A 180 -2.81 4.20 -18.93
C PRO A 180 -3.84 3.12 -19.28
N GLY A 181 -5.10 3.53 -19.49
CA GLY A 181 -6.25 2.64 -19.70
C GLY A 181 -7.30 2.68 -18.58
N THR A 182 -7.09 3.45 -17.51
CA THR A 182 -8.11 3.68 -16.48
C THR A 182 -9.11 4.75 -16.98
N PRO A 183 -10.42 4.46 -17.08
CA PRO A 183 -11.41 5.47 -17.46
C PRO A 183 -11.38 6.63 -16.46
N CYS A 184 -11.39 7.86 -16.97
CA CYS A 184 -11.54 9.07 -16.16
C CYS A 184 -12.84 8.96 -15.34
N PRO A 185 -12.81 8.94 -13.99
CA PRO A 185 -14.04 8.85 -13.21
C PRO A 185 -14.71 10.23 -13.20
N GLN A 186 -15.63 10.45 -14.13
CA GLN A 186 -16.58 11.58 -14.04
C GLN A 186 -17.63 11.39 -12.93
N HIS A 187 -17.53 10.32 -12.15
CA HIS A 187 -18.32 10.13 -10.94
C HIS A 187 -17.40 9.67 -9.80
N LEU A 188 -17.03 10.61 -8.93
CA LEU A 188 -16.70 10.30 -7.54
C LEU A 188 -17.88 9.52 -6.97
N ASN A 189 -17.68 8.23 -6.69
CA ASN A 189 -18.32 7.44 -5.64
C ASN A 189 -18.06 5.94 -5.90
N SER A 190 -17.00 5.39 -5.29
CA SER A 190 -16.89 3.96 -4.86
C SER A 190 -15.46 3.54 -4.48
N TRP A 191 -14.42 4.10 -5.10
CA TRP A 191 -13.04 3.62 -4.86
C TRP A 191 -12.43 4.07 -3.53
N ALA A 192 -12.86 5.21 -2.98
CA ALA A 192 -12.38 5.72 -1.69
C ALA A 192 -12.69 4.80 -0.49
N TRP A 193 -13.66 3.88 -0.64
CA TRP A 193 -14.10 3.00 0.44
C TRP A 193 -13.28 1.72 0.59
N VAL A 194 -12.47 1.32 -0.40
CA VAL A 194 -11.67 0.09 -0.32
C VAL A 194 -10.31 0.33 0.37
N SER A 195 -9.80 1.56 0.32
CA SER A 195 -8.53 1.95 0.95
C SER A 195 -8.68 2.47 2.39
N LEU A 196 -9.92 2.80 2.80
CA LEU A 196 -10.26 3.18 4.15
C LEU A 196 -11.00 1.99 4.76
N GLY A 197 -10.29 1.17 5.54
CA GLY A 197 -10.90 0.18 6.43
C GLY A 197 -11.67 0.87 7.56
N ALA A 198 -12.60 1.76 7.23
CA ALA A 198 -13.41 2.51 8.16
C ALA A 198 -14.50 1.59 8.71
N SER A 199 -14.43 1.39 10.02
CA SER A 199 -15.36 0.63 10.85
C SER A 199 -16.82 1.01 10.59
N ILE A 200 -17.70 0.01 10.56
CA ILE A 200 -19.16 0.20 10.65
C ILE A 200 -19.50 0.69 12.07
N PRO A 201 -20.30 1.76 12.24
CA PRO A 201 -20.70 2.22 13.57
C PRO A 201 -21.47 1.13 14.34
N GLY A 202 -21.04 0.83 15.58
CA GLY A 202 -21.81 -0.01 16.52
C GLY A 202 -21.15 -1.29 17.01
N HIS A 203 -19.95 -1.66 16.55
CA HIS A 203 -19.22 -2.83 17.05
C HIS A 203 -17.85 -2.45 17.61
N PRO A 204 -17.59 -2.62 18.93
CA PRO A 204 -16.26 -2.50 19.49
C PRO A 204 -15.47 -3.75 19.09
N VAL A 205 -14.70 -3.66 18.01
CA VAL A 205 -13.72 -4.69 17.66
C VAL A 205 -12.37 -4.26 18.23
N PRO A 206 -11.66 -5.11 18.99
CA PRO A 206 -10.32 -4.77 19.46
C PRO A 206 -9.39 -4.58 18.25
N TRP A 207 -9.00 -3.33 18.02
CA TRP A 207 -8.17 -2.88 16.88
C TRP A 207 -6.76 -3.51 16.88
N ALA A 208 -6.19 -3.77 18.05
CA ALA A 208 -4.78 -4.10 18.21
C ALA A 208 -4.32 -5.42 17.53
N PRO A 209 -5.01 -6.57 17.62
CA PRO A 209 -4.46 -7.82 17.08
C PRO A 209 -4.57 -7.94 15.55
N GLN A 210 -5.64 -7.40 14.96
CA GLN A 210 -6.02 -7.69 13.58
C GLN A 210 -5.28 -6.86 12.52
N PHE A 211 -4.86 -5.64 12.87
CA PHE A 211 -4.19 -4.72 11.93
C PHE A 211 -2.68 -4.58 12.17
N LEU A 212 -2.20 -4.95 13.35
CA LEU A 212 -0.78 -4.97 13.71
C LEU A 212 -0.10 -6.32 13.40
N GLY A 213 -0.84 -7.30 12.87
CA GLY A 213 -0.29 -8.60 12.47
C GLY A 213 0.04 -9.54 13.64
N ALA A 214 -0.59 -9.35 14.81
CA ALA A 214 -0.39 -10.20 15.98
C ALA A 214 -1.61 -11.12 16.19
N GLU A 215 -1.50 -12.40 15.80
CA GLU A 215 -2.48 -13.41 16.23
C GLU A 215 -2.33 -13.70 17.73
N LEU A 216 -3.42 -13.57 18.49
CA LEU A 216 -3.53 -14.11 19.85
C LEU A 216 -4.17 -15.51 19.80
N PRO A 217 -3.63 -16.52 20.50
CA PRO A 217 -4.19 -17.87 20.50
C PRO A 217 -5.59 -17.90 21.13
N GLY A 218 -6.60 -18.40 20.39
CA GLY A 218 -7.90 -18.77 20.96
C GLY A 218 -9.16 -18.12 20.37
N HIS A 219 -9.06 -17.26 19.35
CA HIS A 219 -10.23 -16.65 18.71
C HIS A 219 -10.38 -17.05 17.22
N PRO A 220 -11.46 -17.73 16.82
CA PRO A 220 -11.72 -18.00 15.41
C PRO A 220 -12.34 -16.76 14.75
N THR A 221 -11.66 -16.15 13.77
CA THR A 221 -12.25 -15.12 12.91
C THR A 221 -12.75 -15.75 11.61
N SER A 222 -14.05 -16.02 11.57
CA SER A 222 -14.78 -16.30 10.34
C SER A 222 -15.00 -15.00 9.57
N TRP A 223 -14.54 -14.87 8.33
CA TRP A 223 -15.30 -14.15 7.28
C TRP A 223 -15.00 -14.72 5.89
N VAL A 224 -16.02 -15.43 5.40
CA VAL A 224 -16.19 -15.97 4.05
C VAL A 224 -17.05 -14.98 3.25
N THR A 225 -16.53 -14.62 2.06
CA THR A 225 -17.20 -14.18 0.82
C THR A 225 -18.39 -13.21 0.87
N ARG A 226 -18.24 -12.06 0.19
CA ARG A 226 -19.21 -11.55 -0.79
C ARG A 226 -18.48 -10.74 -1.86
N SER A 227 -18.16 -11.38 -2.98
CA SER A 227 -17.90 -10.69 -4.25
C SER A 227 -19.24 -10.25 -4.82
N PRO A 228 -19.48 -8.95 -5.11
CA PRO A 228 -20.57 -8.57 -5.99
C PRO A 228 -20.11 -8.81 -7.43
N GLY A 229 -20.79 -9.73 -8.12
CA GLY A 229 -20.63 -9.95 -9.55
C GLY A 229 -21.00 -8.70 -10.35
N THR A 230 -20.33 -8.53 -11.48
CA THR A 230 -20.60 -7.56 -12.53
C THR A 230 -22.06 -7.70 -13.02
N PRO A 231 -22.89 -6.64 -13.10
CA PRO A 231 -24.10 -6.71 -13.90
C PRO A 231 -23.69 -6.60 -15.38
N LEU A 232 -24.09 -7.59 -16.16
CA LEU A 232 -24.10 -7.52 -17.63
C LEU A 232 -25.06 -6.41 -18.05
N CYS A 233 -24.63 -5.59 -19.01
CA CYS A 233 -25.46 -4.56 -19.64
C CYS A 233 -26.72 -5.16 -20.28
N GLY A 234 -27.85 -4.51 -20.04
CA GLY A 234 -29.05 -4.50 -20.86
C GLY A 234 -29.44 -3.06 -21.13
#